data_AF-A0A955NTL1-F1
#
_entry.id   AF-A0A955NTL1-F1
#
_cell.length_a   1.000
_cell.length_b   1.000
_cell.length_c   1.000
_cell.angle_alpha   90.00
_cell.angle_beta   90.00
_cell.angle_gamma   90.00
#
_symmetry.space_group_name_H-M   'P 1'
#
loop_
_entity.id
_entity.type
_entity.pdbx_description
1 polymer ?
#
loop_
_entity_poly.entity_id
_entity_poly.type
_entity_poly.pdbx_seq_one_letter_code
_entity_poly.pdbx_strand_id
1 'polypeptide(L)'
;MTSKERILGILNREKVDRIPVDLWHTDEVLQSLKDHTGLKDKLAIYRKLGVDRILWAETSYLGETRPPEGADEVTDHWGCRRRTVQAGAAEYDEFVDYPLAGYDSPDSLDDYPWWPDVDQYDYQKMAAHVIDNGDEFATFGPWISFFEVYCWMRGLENAMMDLALTPDLVQAALDRIEDHQTQMVRRFLKACPEKVDMALVSDDMGGQKSLLMSIRHWKEFIGPRLKRWCDLFHDHGIKVFYHSDGSIDALIPHLIEAGIDILNPIQHVCPGMDRIHLKEMYGDRLIFHGGVDNQSALPFGSPEDVRVETRECLRTLGDRGGYICCSCHNVQAGTPVENILAMIETVHREGNRWL
;
A
#
# COMPACT_ATOMS: atom_id res chain seq x y z
N MET A 1 -8.51 -24.67 0.75
CA MET A 1 -9.05 -23.36 1.19
C MET A 1 -9.16 -22.44 -0.02
N THR A 2 -10.07 -21.47 0.01
CA THR A 2 -10.14 -20.37 -0.98
C THR A 2 -9.00 -19.38 -0.76
N SER A 3 -8.81 -18.43 -1.68
CA SER A 3 -7.85 -17.33 -1.50
C SER A 3 -8.14 -16.55 -0.21
N LYS A 4 -9.39 -16.06 -0.08
CA LYS A 4 -9.82 -15.26 1.07
C LYS A 4 -9.65 -16.01 2.38
N GLU A 5 -10.01 -17.29 2.43
CA GLU A 5 -9.83 -18.14 3.63
C GLU A 5 -8.37 -18.21 4.07
N ARG A 6 -7.40 -18.29 3.13
CA ARG A 6 -5.98 -18.30 3.50
C ARG A 6 -5.51 -16.95 4.03
N ILE A 7 -5.88 -15.86 3.35
CA ILE A 7 -5.47 -14.51 3.76
C ILE A 7 -6.06 -14.22 5.15
N LEU A 8 -7.37 -14.35 5.32
CA LEU A 8 -8.03 -14.12 6.61
C LEU A 8 -7.53 -15.07 7.70
N GLY A 9 -7.27 -16.34 7.36
CA GLY A 9 -6.67 -17.28 8.30
C GLY A 9 -5.32 -16.78 8.82
N ILE A 10 -4.44 -16.27 7.96
CA ILE A 10 -3.18 -15.65 8.40
C ILE A 10 -3.42 -14.41 9.27
N LEU A 11 -4.32 -13.50 8.85
CA LEU A 11 -4.63 -12.28 9.60
C LEU A 11 -5.15 -12.57 11.02
N ASN A 12 -5.89 -13.66 11.17
CA ASN A 12 -6.47 -14.12 12.43
C ASN A 12 -5.59 -15.12 13.17
N ARG A 13 -4.38 -15.42 12.66
CA ARG A 13 -3.46 -16.45 13.19
C ARG A 13 -4.10 -17.83 13.33
N GLU A 14 -4.97 -18.17 12.39
CA GLU A 14 -5.61 -19.48 12.26
C GLU A 14 -4.79 -20.39 11.33
N LYS A 15 -5.05 -21.69 11.44
CA LYS A 15 -4.38 -22.68 10.60
C LYS A 15 -4.84 -22.57 9.14
N VAL A 16 -3.89 -22.47 8.22
CA VAL A 16 -4.15 -22.49 6.78
C VAL A 16 -3.51 -23.73 6.11
N ASP A 17 -3.80 -23.98 4.83
CA ASP A 17 -3.25 -25.11 4.07
C ASP A 17 -1.87 -24.82 3.47
N ARG A 18 -1.54 -23.54 3.22
CA ARG A 18 -0.21 -23.01 2.88
C ARG A 18 -0.14 -21.51 3.19
N ILE A 19 1.06 -20.97 3.35
CA ILE A 19 1.28 -19.51 3.32
C ILE A 19 0.64 -18.92 2.03
N PRO A 20 -0.14 -17.83 2.12
CA PRO A 20 -0.73 -17.17 0.95
C PRO A 20 0.34 -16.45 0.12
N VAL A 21 0.07 -16.29 -1.18
CA VAL A 21 0.90 -15.51 -2.10
C VAL A 21 0.07 -14.39 -2.75
N ASP A 22 0.46 -13.15 -2.53
CA ASP A 22 -0.03 -11.97 -3.26
C ASP A 22 0.99 -11.58 -4.35
N LEU A 23 0.57 -10.72 -5.28
CA LEU A 23 1.39 -10.18 -6.34
C LEU A 23 0.97 -8.75 -6.65
N TRP A 24 1.84 -7.80 -6.32
CA TRP A 24 1.70 -6.39 -6.67
C TRP A 24 2.51 -6.12 -7.94
N HIS A 25 1.93 -5.45 -8.93
CA HIS A 25 2.56 -5.32 -10.24
C HIS A 25 2.06 -4.11 -11.01
N THR A 26 2.87 -3.60 -11.93
CA THR A 26 2.46 -2.57 -12.90
C THR A 26 1.61 -3.17 -14.03
N ASP A 27 1.05 -2.32 -14.88
CA ASP A 27 0.21 -2.76 -16.01
C ASP A 27 1.00 -3.47 -17.11
N GLU A 28 2.27 -3.13 -17.30
CA GLU A 28 3.16 -3.82 -18.26
C GLU A 28 3.44 -5.26 -17.83
N VAL A 29 3.56 -5.49 -16.53
CA VAL A 29 3.69 -6.84 -15.97
C VAL A 29 2.38 -7.61 -16.13
N LEU A 30 1.23 -6.96 -15.91
CA LEU A 30 -0.08 -7.58 -16.19
C LEU A 30 -0.17 -8.01 -17.66
N GLN A 31 0.30 -7.17 -18.59
CA GLN A 31 0.31 -7.49 -20.01
C GLN A 31 1.20 -8.70 -20.30
N SER A 32 2.40 -8.76 -19.70
CA SER A 32 3.30 -9.92 -19.81
C SER A 32 2.64 -11.22 -19.30
N LEU A 33 1.86 -11.14 -18.21
CA LEU A 33 1.09 -12.28 -17.68
C LEU A 33 -0.09 -12.67 -18.60
N LYS A 34 -0.77 -11.70 -19.22
CA LYS A 34 -1.80 -11.97 -20.24
C LYS A 34 -1.21 -12.74 -21.41
N ASP A 35 -0.07 -12.28 -21.93
CA ASP A 35 0.62 -12.91 -23.07
C ASP A 35 1.07 -14.33 -22.74
N HIS A 36 1.62 -14.55 -21.54
CA HIS A 36 2.03 -15.87 -21.07
C HIS A 36 0.84 -16.83 -20.90
N THR A 37 -0.26 -16.37 -20.31
CA THR A 37 -1.39 -17.24 -19.94
C THR A 37 -2.43 -17.42 -21.05
N GLY A 38 -2.46 -16.51 -22.02
CA GLY A 38 -3.49 -16.40 -23.07
C GLY A 38 -4.84 -15.86 -22.55
N LEU A 39 -4.91 -15.39 -21.31
CA LEU A 39 -6.13 -14.87 -20.69
C LEU A 39 -6.18 -13.35 -20.77
N LYS A 40 -7.39 -12.78 -20.86
CA LYS A 40 -7.62 -11.33 -20.91
C LYS A 40 -8.03 -10.74 -19.56
N ASP A 41 -8.83 -11.50 -18.81
CA ASP A 41 -9.35 -11.09 -17.51
C ASP A 41 -8.30 -11.27 -16.41
N LYS A 42 -8.07 -10.22 -15.62
CA LYS A 42 -7.05 -10.20 -14.56
C LYS A 42 -7.34 -11.23 -13.46
N LEU A 43 -8.60 -11.36 -13.05
CA LEU A 43 -8.97 -12.32 -12.00
C LEU A 43 -8.82 -13.77 -12.48
N ALA A 44 -9.15 -14.05 -13.74
CA ALA A 44 -8.91 -15.35 -14.36
C ALA A 44 -7.41 -15.71 -14.39
N ILE A 45 -6.53 -14.73 -14.60
CA ILE A 45 -5.07 -14.93 -14.50
C ILE A 45 -4.68 -15.32 -13.07
N TYR A 46 -5.13 -14.57 -12.07
CA TYR A 46 -4.83 -14.88 -10.66
C TYR A 46 -5.31 -16.27 -10.26
N ARG A 47 -6.53 -16.65 -10.65
CA ARG A 47 -7.06 -18.00 -10.44
C ARG A 47 -6.21 -19.07 -11.11
N LYS A 48 -5.83 -18.87 -12.37
CA LYS A 48 -4.99 -19.81 -13.14
C LYS A 48 -3.61 -19.99 -12.51
N LEU A 49 -3.03 -18.90 -12.02
CA LEU A 49 -1.71 -18.90 -11.38
C LEU A 49 -1.79 -19.27 -9.89
N GLY A 50 -2.97 -19.41 -9.30
CA GLY A 50 -3.14 -19.68 -7.87
C GLY A 50 -2.61 -18.56 -6.97
N VAL A 51 -2.64 -17.32 -7.44
CA VAL A 51 -2.34 -16.14 -6.64
C VAL A 51 -3.53 -15.89 -5.72
N ASP A 52 -3.26 -15.79 -4.42
CA ASP A 52 -4.30 -15.52 -3.44
C ASP A 52 -4.83 -14.09 -3.64
N ARG A 53 -4.00 -13.08 -3.87
CA ARG A 53 -4.38 -11.68 -4.21
C ARG A 53 -5.26 -10.96 -3.17
N ILE A 54 -4.88 -9.73 -2.85
CA ILE A 54 -5.75 -8.78 -2.14
C ILE A 54 -6.27 -7.74 -3.16
N LEU A 55 -7.58 -7.58 -3.27
CA LEU A 55 -8.21 -6.67 -4.23
C LEU A 55 -8.40 -5.29 -3.64
N TRP A 56 -8.19 -4.25 -4.45
CA TRP A 56 -8.21 -2.86 -3.99
C TRP A 56 -9.53 -2.21 -4.42
N ALA A 57 -10.16 -1.46 -3.52
CA ALA A 57 -11.23 -0.56 -3.91
C ALA A 57 -10.63 0.69 -4.57
N GLU A 58 -10.78 0.79 -5.89
CA GLU A 58 -10.31 1.97 -6.61
C GLU A 58 -11.16 3.19 -6.25
N THR A 59 -10.49 4.31 -5.97
CA THR A 59 -11.15 5.59 -5.71
C THR A 59 -11.82 6.10 -6.99
N SER A 60 -13.09 6.46 -6.90
CA SER A 60 -13.85 7.03 -8.02
C SER A 60 -14.45 8.37 -7.60
N TYR A 61 -13.91 9.46 -8.13
CA TYR A 61 -14.37 10.82 -7.86
C TYR A 61 -15.06 11.39 -9.10
N LEU A 62 -16.26 11.95 -8.92
CA LEU A 62 -17.10 12.52 -9.99
C LEU A 62 -17.12 14.06 -9.96
N GLY A 63 -16.59 14.66 -8.89
CA GLY A 63 -16.60 16.11 -8.71
C GLY A 63 -15.64 16.81 -9.67
N GLU A 64 -15.80 18.12 -9.76
CA GLU A 64 -14.86 18.95 -10.50
C GLU A 64 -13.47 18.88 -9.85
N THR A 65 -12.44 18.74 -10.67
CA THR A 65 -11.04 18.80 -10.26
C THR A 65 -10.37 19.99 -10.92
N ARG A 66 -9.22 20.40 -10.37
CA ARG A 66 -8.40 21.45 -10.97
C ARG A 66 -8.14 21.12 -12.45
N PRO A 67 -8.47 21.99 -13.41
CA PRO A 67 -8.29 21.68 -14.82
C PRO A 67 -6.82 21.37 -15.18
N PRO A 68 -6.55 20.38 -16.02
CA PRO A 68 -5.23 20.22 -16.63
C PRO A 68 -4.93 21.43 -17.53
N GLU A 69 -3.65 21.81 -17.64
CA GLU A 69 -3.23 22.86 -18.59
C GLU A 69 -2.68 22.24 -19.89
N GLY A 70 -2.10 21.04 -19.79
CA GLY A 70 -1.63 20.23 -20.91
C GLY A 70 -2.66 19.20 -21.38
N ALA A 71 -2.63 18.85 -22.67
CA ALA A 71 -3.53 17.84 -23.24
C ALA A 71 -3.21 16.40 -22.80
N ASP A 72 -1.99 16.20 -22.29
CA ASP A 72 -1.43 14.96 -21.74
C ASP A 72 -1.38 14.96 -20.20
N GLU A 73 -1.99 15.96 -19.56
CA GLU A 73 -2.06 16.07 -18.11
C GLU A 73 -3.37 15.48 -17.57
N VAL A 74 -3.26 14.82 -16.43
CA VAL A 74 -4.39 14.39 -15.61
C VAL A 74 -4.29 15.05 -14.24
N THR A 75 -5.43 15.43 -13.68
CA THR A 75 -5.51 15.98 -12.33
C THR A 75 -6.30 15.04 -11.45
N ASP A 76 -5.74 14.68 -10.30
CA ASP A 76 -6.51 13.97 -9.29
C ASP A 76 -7.42 14.88 -8.46
N HIS A 77 -8.17 14.26 -7.56
CA HIS A 77 -9.16 14.93 -6.71
C HIS A 77 -8.53 15.85 -5.66
N TRP A 78 -7.23 15.77 -5.40
CA TRP A 78 -6.51 16.74 -4.57
C TRP A 78 -6.00 17.94 -5.39
N GLY A 79 -6.31 18.00 -6.69
CA GLY A 79 -5.86 19.05 -7.58
C GLY A 79 -4.38 18.95 -7.97
N CYS A 80 -3.77 17.78 -7.76
CA CYS A 80 -2.38 17.53 -8.16
C CYS A 80 -2.36 17.12 -9.63
N ARG A 81 -1.63 17.88 -10.44
CA ARG A 81 -1.48 17.60 -11.87
C ARG A 81 -0.31 16.68 -12.11
N ARG A 82 -0.55 15.65 -12.92
CA ARG A 82 0.44 14.67 -13.32
C ARG A 82 0.43 14.51 -14.83
N ARG A 83 1.56 14.07 -15.37
CA ARG A 83 1.68 13.65 -16.76
C ARG A 83 2.41 12.33 -16.81
N THR A 84 2.04 11.50 -17.77
CA THR A 84 2.72 10.23 -17.99
C THR A 84 4.03 10.46 -18.75
N VAL A 85 5.12 9.91 -18.21
CA VAL A 85 6.48 10.00 -18.76
C VAL A 85 7.00 8.59 -19.02
N GLN A 86 7.56 8.39 -20.21
CA GLN A 86 8.23 7.13 -20.56
C GLN A 86 9.63 7.09 -19.93
N ALA A 87 9.89 6.11 -19.07
CA ALA A 87 11.21 5.85 -18.52
C ALA A 87 11.67 4.43 -18.87
N GLY A 88 12.36 4.30 -20.01
CA GLY A 88 12.77 2.99 -20.53
C GLY A 88 11.55 2.16 -20.93
N ALA A 89 11.40 0.98 -20.34
CA ALA A 89 10.29 0.06 -20.63
C ALA A 89 9.04 0.31 -19.76
N ALA A 90 9.09 1.26 -18.84
CA ALA A 90 7.99 1.59 -17.93
C ALA A 90 7.43 2.98 -18.20
N GLU A 91 6.15 3.15 -17.92
CA GLU A 91 5.47 4.44 -17.86
C GLU A 91 5.28 4.85 -16.38
N TYR A 92 5.54 6.13 -16.07
CA TYR A 92 5.35 6.69 -14.73
C TYR A 92 4.58 8.00 -14.81
N ASP A 93 3.78 8.27 -13.79
CA ASP A 93 3.19 9.60 -13.60
C ASP A 93 4.16 10.50 -12.83
N GLU A 94 4.51 11.64 -13.42
CA GLU A 94 5.29 12.69 -12.76
C GLU A 94 4.41 13.89 -12.43
N PHE A 95 4.60 14.47 -11.24
CA PHE A 95 3.95 15.73 -10.87
C PHE A 95 4.45 16.88 -11.76
N VAL A 96 3.50 17.60 -12.36
CA VAL A 96 3.78 18.81 -13.14
C VAL A 96 3.94 20.02 -12.22
N ASP A 97 3.07 20.12 -11.22
CA ASP A 97 3.13 21.13 -10.18
C ASP A 97 2.49 20.67 -8.87
N TYR A 98 2.55 21.55 -7.87
CA TYR A 98 2.09 21.29 -6.51
C TYR A 98 1.05 22.35 -6.11
N PRO A 99 -0.24 21.99 -5.98
CA PRO A 99 -1.32 22.96 -5.79
C PRO A 99 -1.20 23.84 -4.54
N LEU A 100 -0.49 23.37 -3.50
CA LEU A 100 -0.26 24.08 -2.24
C LEU A 100 1.13 24.74 -2.15
N ALA A 101 1.89 24.82 -3.24
CA ALA A 101 3.23 25.42 -3.23
C ALA A 101 3.26 26.88 -2.77
N GLY A 102 2.19 27.65 -3.00
CA GLY A 102 2.10 29.08 -2.65
C GLY A 102 1.32 29.39 -1.36
N TYR A 103 1.04 28.39 -0.52
CA TYR A 103 0.15 28.52 0.65
C TYR A 103 0.97 28.50 1.94
N ASP A 104 1.36 29.66 2.48
CA ASP A 104 2.39 29.73 3.53
C ASP A 104 1.85 29.84 4.97
N SER A 105 0.54 29.71 5.17
CA SER A 105 -0.09 29.78 6.50
C SER A 105 -1.35 28.92 6.61
N PRO A 106 -1.74 28.51 7.83
CA PRO A 106 -2.99 27.77 8.05
C PRO A 106 -4.23 28.42 7.43
N ASP A 107 -4.35 29.74 7.53
CA ASP A 107 -5.48 30.52 7.02
C ASP A 107 -5.49 30.53 5.49
N SER A 108 -4.33 30.56 4.85
CA SER A 108 -4.26 30.56 3.38
C SER A 108 -4.89 29.31 2.76
N LEU A 109 -4.90 28.18 3.47
CA LEU A 109 -5.49 26.93 2.99
C LEU A 109 -7.01 27.02 2.80
N ASP A 110 -7.70 28.00 3.41
CA ASP A 110 -9.13 28.27 3.18
C ASP A 110 -9.38 28.84 1.77
N ASP A 111 -8.37 29.47 1.18
CA ASP A 111 -8.45 30.03 -0.18
C ASP A 111 -8.21 28.99 -1.27
N TYR A 112 -7.83 27.74 -0.92
CA TYR A 112 -7.62 26.68 -1.90
C TYR A 112 -8.96 26.16 -2.44
N PRO A 113 -9.28 26.39 -3.72
CA PRO A 113 -10.65 26.17 -4.22
C PRO A 113 -10.92 24.73 -4.66
N TRP A 114 -9.91 23.87 -4.65
CA TRP A 114 -9.99 22.50 -5.17
C TRP A 114 -9.86 21.45 -4.07
N TRP A 115 -10.17 21.79 -2.82
CA TRP A 115 -10.39 20.76 -1.80
C TRP A 115 -11.49 19.81 -2.29
N PRO A 116 -11.25 18.48 -2.31
CA PRO A 116 -12.25 17.54 -2.80
C PRO A 116 -13.52 17.58 -1.94
N ASP A 117 -14.67 17.35 -2.58
CA ASP A 117 -15.96 17.24 -1.91
C ASP A 117 -16.31 15.76 -1.68
N VAL A 118 -16.43 15.37 -0.41
CA VAL A 118 -16.78 14.00 -0.02
C VAL A 118 -18.16 13.55 -0.53
N ASP A 119 -19.04 14.47 -0.92
CA ASP A 119 -20.33 14.13 -1.53
C ASP A 119 -20.20 13.71 -3.02
N GLN A 120 -19.06 13.97 -3.65
CA GLN A 120 -18.85 13.74 -5.09
C GLN A 120 -18.15 12.41 -5.42
N TYR A 121 -17.90 11.53 -4.44
CA TYR A 121 -17.38 10.20 -4.71
C TYR A 121 -18.50 9.26 -5.16
N ASP A 122 -18.19 8.41 -6.16
CA ASP A 122 -19.07 7.33 -6.57
C ASP A 122 -18.86 6.11 -5.65
N TYR A 123 -19.43 6.18 -4.44
CA TYR A 123 -19.29 5.11 -3.45
C TYR A 123 -19.84 3.76 -3.93
N GLN A 124 -20.83 3.75 -4.82
CA GLN A 124 -21.36 2.51 -5.38
C GLN A 124 -20.35 1.87 -6.32
N LYS A 125 -19.72 2.66 -7.20
CA LYS A 125 -18.66 2.16 -8.08
C LYS A 125 -17.41 1.72 -7.31
N MET A 126 -17.00 2.48 -6.29
CA MET A 126 -15.92 2.09 -5.39
C MET A 126 -16.21 0.75 -4.71
N ALA A 127 -17.46 0.57 -4.23
CA ALA A 127 -17.90 -0.64 -3.54
C ALA A 127 -18.07 -1.85 -4.46
N ALA A 128 -18.43 -1.64 -5.73
CA ALA A 128 -18.81 -2.71 -6.65
C ALA A 128 -17.73 -3.80 -6.78
N HIS A 129 -16.47 -3.40 -6.98
CA HIS A 129 -15.39 -4.38 -7.16
C HIS A 129 -15.17 -5.26 -5.91
N VAL A 130 -15.30 -4.66 -4.73
CA VAL A 130 -15.20 -5.34 -3.43
C VAL A 130 -16.40 -6.25 -3.19
N ILE A 131 -17.62 -5.80 -3.50
CA ILE A 131 -18.83 -6.62 -3.34
C ILE A 131 -18.82 -7.83 -4.26
N ASP A 132 -18.47 -7.64 -5.53
CA ASP A 132 -18.57 -8.67 -6.57
C ASP A 132 -17.53 -9.79 -6.38
N ASN A 133 -16.39 -9.49 -5.74
CA ASN A 133 -15.25 -10.42 -5.65
C ASN A 133 -14.83 -10.75 -4.22
N GLY A 134 -15.39 -10.05 -3.23
CA GLY A 134 -15.03 -10.16 -1.81
C GLY A 134 -15.46 -11.46 -1.14
N ASP A 135 -16.15 -12.36 -1.83
CA ASP A 135 -16.41 -13.72 -1.33
C ASP A 135 -15.27 -14.69 -1.69
N GLU A 136 -14.52 -14.41 -2.76
CA GLU A 136 -13.40 -15.23 -3.23
C GLU A 136 -12.04 -14.69 -2.79
N PHE A 137 -11.89 -13.36 -2.81
CA PHE A 137 -10.64 -12.66 -2.54
C PHE A 137 -10.74 -11.76 -1.31
N ALA A 138 -9.65 -11.63 -0.56
CA ALA A 138 -9.55 -10.61 0.47
C ALA A 138 -9.50 -9.20 -0.16
N THR A 139 -9.94 -8.19 0.56
CA THR A 139 -10.10 -6.84 0.00
C THR A 139 -9.55 -5.72 0.89
N PHE A 140 -9.07 -4.67 0.24
CA PHE A 140 -8.82 -3.37 0.84
C PHE A 140 -9.98 -2.40 0.60
N GLY A 141 -10.15 -1.46 1.54
CA GLY A 141 -10.84 -0.21 1.27
C GLY A 141 -10.04 0.72 0.33
N PRO A 142 -10.55 1.95 0.09
CA PRO A 142 -9.81 2.94 -0.69
C PRO A 142 -8.47 3.25 -0.03
N TRP A 143 -7.46 3.55 -0.85
CA TRP A 143 -6.17 4.01 -0.38
C TRP A 143 -6.31 5.33 0.37
N ILE A 144 -5.66 5.42 1.54
CA ILE A 144 -5.61 6.62 2.36
C ILE A 144 -4.20 6.88 2.89
N SER A 145 -3.89 8.14 3.14
CA SER A 145 -2.56 8.60 3.55
C SER A 145 -2.58 9.99 4.19
N PHE A 146 -1.59 10.32 5.00
CA PHE A 146 -1.40 11.65 5.57
C PHE A 146 -0.34 12.45 4.80
N PHE A 147 0.93 12.14 5.06
CA PHE A 147 2.06 12.97 4.67
C PHE A 147 2.41 12.79 3.19
N GLU A 148 2.15 11.63 2.61
CA GLU A 148 2.31 11.39 1.18
C GLU A 148 1.34 12.27 0.37
N VAL A 149 0.05 12.36 0.76
CA VAL A 149 -0.89 13.32 0.15
C VAL A 149 -0.42 14.76 0.34
N TYR A 150 0.07 15.11 1.53
CA TYR A 150 0.63 16.44 1.75
C TYR A 150 1.83 16.71 0.83
N CYS A 151 2.74 15.75 0.65
CA CYS A 151 3.86 15.84 -0.28
C CYS A 151 3.39 16.02 -1.73
N TRP A 152 2.35 15.31 -2.16
CA TRP A 152 1.77 15.47 -3.50
C TRP A 152 1.20 16.88 -3.72
N MET A 153 0.59 17.45 -2.69
CA MET A 153 -0.02 18.78 -2.79
C MET A 153 1.00 19.92 -2.64
N ARG A 154 2.01 19.74 -1.79
CA ARG A 154 2.95 20.78 -1.35
C ARG A 154 4.30 20.73 -2.08
N GLY A 155 4.64 19.57 -2.61
CA GLY A 155 5.98 19.23 -3.09
C GLY A 155 6.86 18.71 -1.95
N LEU A 156 7.60 17.62 -2.20
CA LEU A 156 8.37 16.91 -1.17
C LEU A 156 9.36 17.83 -0.42
N GLU A 157 10.10 18.67 -1.14
CA GLU A 157 11.09 19.56 -0.53
C GLU A 157 10.43 20.54 0.46
N ASN A 158 9.37 21.22 0.02
CA ASN A 158 8.62 22.14 0.87
C ASN A 158 7.98 21.40 2.04
N ALA A 159 7.31 20.27 1.80
CA ALA A 159 6.68 19.48 2.84
C ALA A 159 7.67 19.06 3.93
N MET A 160 8.88 18.67 3.55
CA MET A 160 9.94 18.30 4.49
C MET A 160 10.49 19.52 5.27
N MET A 161 10.62 20.68 4.62
CA MET A 161 11.00 21.93 5.29
C MET A 161 9.93 22.40 6.27
N ASP A 162 8.66 22.31 5.90
CA ASP A 162 7.52 22.78 6.69
C ASP A 162 7.46 22.10 8.06
N LEU A 163 7.85 20.82 8.16
CA LEU A 163 7.94 20.08 9.43
C LEU A 163 8.78 20.83 10.49
N ALA A 164 9.78 21.60 10.06
CA ALA A 164 10.66 22.35 10.94
C ALA A 164 10.36 23.86 10.97
N LEU A 165 9.91 24.43 9.85
CA LEU A 165 9.79 25.87 9.68
C LEU A 165 8.37 26.38 9.90
N THR A 166 7.36 25.60 9.55
CA THR A 166 5.94 25.99 9.59
C THR A 166 5.07 24.83 10.11
N PRO A 167 5.32 24.34 11.34
CA PRO A 167 4.60 23.18 11.88
C PRO A 167 3.08 23.40 11.96
N ASP A 168 2.64 24.63 12.21
CA ASP A 168 1.21 24.96 12.26
C ASP A 168 0.52 24.77 10.89
N LEU A 169 1.22 25.09 9.79
CA LEU A 169 0.71 24.82 8.44
C LEU A 169 0.57 23.32 8.19
N VAL A 170 1.57 22.53 8.60
CA VAL A 170 1.53 21.06 8.47
C VAL A 170 0.35 20.49 9.26
N GLN A 171 0.16 20.91 10.51
CA GLN A 171 -0.99 20.46 11.32
C GLN A 171 -2.31 20.79 10.62
N ALA A 172 -2.48 22.04 10.16
CA ALA A 172 -3.71 22.48 9.51
C ALA A 172 -3.99 21.78 8.17
N ALA A 173 -2.95 21.45 7.40
CA ALA A 173 -3.09 20.69 6.16
C ALA A 173 -3.45 19.22 6.45
N LEU A 174 -2.73 18.58 7.39
CA LEU A 174 -2.99 17.19 7.77
C LEU A 174 -4.36 17.01 8.43
N ASP A 175 -4.87 18.00 9.17
CA ASP A 175 -6.23 17.97 9.71
C ASP A 175 -7.30 17.95 8.61
N ARG A 176 -7.14 18.79 7.56
CA ARG A 176 -8.06 18.79 6.41
C ARG A 176 -7.99 17.49 5.62
N ILE A 177 -6.77 16.99 5.37
CA ILE A 177 -6.52 15.72 4.67
C ILE A 177 -7.13 14.55 5.44
N GLU A 178 -6.90 14.48 6.75
CA GLU A 178 -7.44 13.43 7.62
C GLU A 178 -8.96 13.48 7.68
N ASP A 179 -9.55 14.66 7.90
CA ASP A 179 -11.01 14.81 8.01
C ASP A 179 -11.69 14.36 6.71
N HIS A 180 -11.20 14.84 5.56
CA HIS A 180 -11.72 14.46 4.25
C HIS A 180 -11.70 12.94 4.03
N GLN A 181 -10.53 12.31 4.22
CA GLN A 181 -10.39 10.87 4.00
C GLN A 181 -11.16 10.05 5.03
N THR A 182 -11.27 10.51 6.28
CA THR A 182 -12.11 9.89 7.30
C THR A 182 -13.57 9.89 6.90
N GLN A 183 -14.07 11.01 6.38
CA GLN A 183 -15.45 11.11 5.88
C GLN A 183 -15.66 10.22 4.65
N MET A 184 -14.72 10.20 3.70
CA MET A 184 -14.74 9.32 2.53
C MET A 184 -14.82 7.85 2.94
N VAL A 185 -13.95 7.40 3.85
CA VAL A 185 -13.93 6.03 4.36
C VAL A 185 -15.25 5.68 5.04
N ARG A 186 -15.79 6.54 5.91
CA ARG A 186 -17.07 6.27 6.60
C ARG A 186 -18.23 6.11 5.62
N ARG A 187 -18.25 6.86 4.51
CA ARG A 187 -19.28 6.77 3.47
C ARG A 187 -19.09 5.52 2.61
N PHE A 188 -17.85 5.17 2.28
CA PHE A 188 -17.50 3.94 1.59
C PHE A 188 -17.91 2.69 2.39
N LEU A 189 -17.55 2.61 3.68
CA LEU A 189 -17.91 1.48 4.54
C LEU A 189 -19.44 1.30 4.68
N LYS A 190 -20.22 2.37 4.58
CA LYS A 190 -21.69 2.29 4.53
C LYS A 190 -22.22 1.71 3.21
N ALA A 191 -21.48 1.88 2.10
CA ALA A 191 -21.88 1.36 0.79
C ALA A 191 -21.55 -0.14 0.62
N CYS A 192 -20.55 -0.67 1.33
CA CYS A 192 -20.16 -2.09 1.30
C CYS A 192 -19.95 -2.68 2.71
N PRO A 193 -21.00 -2.68 3.57
CA PRO A 193 -20.87 -3.21 4.92
C PRO A 193 -20.41 -4.67 4.90
N GLU A 194 -19.49 -5.02 5.80
CA GLU A 194 -18.97 -6.39 6.00
C GLU A 194 -18.24 -7.01 4.80
N LYS A 195 -17.87 -6.21 3.78
CA LYS A 195 -17.13 -6.71 2.62
C LYS A 195 -15.66 -6.29 2.57
N VAL A 196 -15.25 -5.34 3.41
CA VAL A 196 -13.87 -4.85 3.51
C VAL A 196 -13.14 -5.62 4.59
N ASP A 197 -12.02 -6.27 4.23
CA ASP A 197 -11.24 -7.08 5.17
C ASP A 197 -10.12 -6.25 5.84
N MET A 198 -9.54 -5.31 5.08
CA MET A 198 -8.42 -4.49 5.51
C MET A 198 -8.55 -3.03 5.05
N ALA A 199 -7.97 -2.11 5.80
CA ALA A 199 -7.70 -0.74 5.38
C ALA A 199 -6.28 -0.63 4.87
N LEU A 200 -6.09 0.04 3.72
CA LEU A 200 -4.76 0.33 3.18
C LEU A 200 -4.37 1.76 3.52
N VAL A 201 -3.48 1.91 4.50
CA VAL A 201 -2.83 3.18 4.84
C VAL A 201 -1.41 3.16 4.26
N SER A 202 -1.04 4.20 3.51
CA SER A 202 0.31 4.35 2.95
C SER A 202 0.93 5.64 3.40
N ASP A 203 2.18 5.58 3.85
CA ASP A 203 2.96 6.76 4.14
C ASP A 203 4.43 6.32 4.20
N ASP A 204 5.18 6.59 3.14
CA ASP A 204 6.60 6.26 3.07
C ASP A 204 7.41 7.10 4.05
N MET A 205 7.75 6.48 5.18
CA MET A 205 8.50 7.11 6.26
C MET A 205 9.97 6.72 6.25
N GLY A 206 10.37 5.75 5.42
CA GLY A 206 11.73 5.23 5.31
C GLY A 206 12.43 5.63 4.02
N GLY A 207 13.72 5.93 4.11
CA GLY A 207 14.65 5.93 2.99
C GLY A 207 15.53 4.68 3.02
N GLN A 208 16.45 4.57 2.06
CA GLN A 208 17.33 3.39 1.94
C GLN A 208 18.17 3.10 3.19
N LYS A 209 18.44 4.11 4.02
CA LYS A 209 19.37 4.02 5.17
C LYS A 209 18.74 4.32 6.53
N SER A 210 17.67 5.10 6.57
CA SER A 210 17.03 5.58 7.81
C SER A 210 15.66 6.17 7.50
N LEU A 211 14.94 6.57 8.55
CA LEU A 211 13.71 7.34 8.43
C LEU A 211 13.92 8.66 7.69
N LEU A 212 12.92 9.08 6.91
CA LEU A 212 12.78 10.40 6.30
C LEU A 212 12.31 11.43 7.34
N MET A 213 11.40 11.02 8.22
CA MET A 213 10.86 11.85 9.30
C MET A 213 11.40 11.37 10.65
N SER A 214 11.85 12.31 11.50
CA SER A 214 12.28 11.95 12.86
C SER A 214 11.11 11.38 13.68
N ILE A 215 11.38 10.44 14.60
CA ILE A 215 10.35 9.90 15.50
C ILE A 215 9.61 10.99 16.28
N ARG A 216 10.30 12.09 16.63
CA ARG A 216 9.67 13.25 17.29
C ARG A 216 8.59 13.86 16.40
N HIS A 217 8.93 14.19 15.16
CA HIS A 217 7.96 14.76 14.20
C HIS A 217 6.86 13.74 13.86
N TRP A 218 7.19 12.46 13.70
CA TRP A 218 6.18 11.44 13.44
C TRP A 218 5.15 11.37 14.58
N LYS A 219 5.60 11.40 15.84
CA LYS A 219 4.70 11.42 17.02
C LYS A 219 3.86 12.70 17.11
N GLU A 220 4.35 13.80 16.55
CA GLU A 220 3.67 15.10 16.56
C GLU A 220 2.62 15.22 15.45
N PHE A 221 2.95 14.77 14.23
CA PHE A 221 2.15 15.00 13.04
C PHE A 221 1.35 13.77 12.57
N ILE A 222 1.83 12.55 12.80
CA ILE A 222 1.25 11.35 12.17
C ILE A 222 0.66 10.40 13.20
N GLY A 223 1.41 10.06 14.25
CA GLY A 223 1.03 9.02 15.22
C GLY A 223 -0.38 9.16 15.81
N PRO A 224 -0.79 10.34 16.30
CA PRO A 224 -2.13 10.55 16.83
C PRO A 224 -3.24 10.37 15.78
N ARG A 225 -2.96 10.72 14.51
CA ARG A 225 -3.90 10.59 13.39
C ARG A 225 -4.03 9.13 12.96
N LEU A 226 -2.90 8.44 12.79
CA LEU A 226 -2.87 7.02 12.50
C LEU A 226 -3.62 6.23 13.57
N LYS A 227 -3.42 6.55 14.86
CA LYS A 227 -4.16 5.90 15.94
C LYS A 227 -5.68 6.06 15.79
N ARG A 228 -6.17 7.26 15.43
CA ARG A 228 -7.61 7.47 15.21
C ARG A 228 -8.15 6.66 14.04
N TRP A 229 -7.38 6.51 12.96
CA TRP A 229 -7.74 5.63 11.86
C TRP A 229 -7.72 4.16 12.28
N CYS A 230 -6.72 3.71 13.03
CA CYS A 230 -6.69 2.35 13.56
C CYS A 230 -7.90 2.05 14.43
N ASP A 231 -8.21 2.91 15.39
CA ASP A 231 -9.38 2.78 16.26
C ASP A 231 -10.68 2.74 15.41
N LEU A 232 -10.81 3.61 14.40
CA LEU A 232 -11.96 3.63 13.49
C LEU A 232 -12.14 2.30 12.74
N PHE A 233 -11.08 1.74 12.18
CA PHE A 233 -11.16 0.49 11.42
C PHE A 233 -11.41 -0.71 12.33
N HIS A 234 -10.76 -0.76 13.49
CA HIS A 234 -10.97 -1.81 14.48
C HIS A 234 -12.41 -1.83 15.03
N ASP A 235 -13.05 -0.66 15.20
CA ASP A 235 -14.48 -0.56 15.56
C ASP A 235 -15.41 -1.21 14.52
N HIS A 236 -14.94 -1.39 13.28
CA HIS A 236 -15.66 -2.08 12.21
C HIS A 236 -15.16 -3.51 11.96
N GLY A 237 -14.25 -4.02 12.81
CA GLY A 237 -13.63 -5.34 12.64
C GLY A 237 -12.63 -5.43 11.48
N ILE A 238 -12.18 -4.29 10.95
CA ILE A 238 -11.29 -4.19 9.79
C ILE A 238 -9.85 -4.10 10.28
N LYS A 239 -8.94 -4.86 9.66
CA LYS A 239 -7.51 -4.86 9.99
C LYS A 239 -6.78 -3.72 9.28
N VAL A 240 -5.74 -3.14 9.91
CA VAL A 240 -4.99 -2.03 9.33
C VAL A 240 -3.69 -2.52 8.70
N PHE A 241 -3.62 -2.38 7.38
CA PHE A 241 -2.44 -2.64 6.58
C PHE A 241 -1.70 -1.32 6.36
N TYR A 242 -0.48 -1.22 6.89
CA TYR A 242 0.35 -0.04 6.78
C TYR A 242 1.50 -0.28 5.80
N HIS A 243 1.55 0.53 4.74
CA HIS A 243 2.60 0.54 3.73
C HIS A 243 3.61 1.65 4.03
N SER A 244 4.90 1.29 4.09
CA SER A 244 6.02 2.24 4.07
C SER A 244 7.30 1.56 3.61
N ASP A 245 7.83 2.02 2.48
CA ASP A 245 9.14 1.60 1.98
C ASP A 245 10.30 2.03 2.90
N GLY A 246 11.46 1.41 2.69
CA GLY A 246 12.73 1.80 3.27
C GLY A 246 13.03 1.25 4.68
N SER A 247 13.99 1.87 5.34
CA SER A 247 14.49 1.50 6.67
C SER A 247 13.63 2.12 7.77
N ILE A 248 12.68 1.35 8.29
CA ILE A 248 11.68 1.83 9.27
C ILE A 248 11.68 1.11 10.62
N ASP A 249 12.64 0.24 10.92
CA ASP A 249 12.69 -0.55 12.18
C ASP A 249 12.49 0.32 13.43
N ALA A 250 13.12 1.49 13.48
CA ALA A 250 12.98 2.44 14.59
C ALA A 250 11.55 2.98 14.77
N LEU A 251 10.73 2.95 13.73
CA LEU A 251 9.34 3.42 13.74
C LEU A 251 8.33 2.30 14.04
N ILE A 252 8.67 1.04 13.76
CA ILE A 252 7.77 -0.12 13.93
C ILE A 252 7.13 -0.19 15.34
N PRO A 253 7.86 0.01 16.46
CA PRO A 253 7.25 0.01 17.78
C PRO A 253 6.12 1.03 17.94
N HIS A 254 6.25 2.20 17.30
CA HIS A 254 5.25 3.26 17.36
C HIS A 254 4.06 3.02 16.44
N LEU A 255 4.27 2.34 15.30
CA LEU A 255 3.18 1.87 14.45
C LEU A 255 2.33 0.81 15.19
N ILE A 256 2.99 -0.11 15.90
CA ILE A 256 2.31 -1.10 16.76
C ILE A 256 1.52 -0.39 17.86
N GLU A 257 2.10 0.61 18.52
CA GLU A 257 1.41 1.43 19.53
C GLU A 257 0.19 2.17 18.97
N ALA A 258 0.26 2.63 17.71
CA ALA A 258 -0.86 3.27 17.03
C ALA A 258 -1.98 2.27 16.67
N GLY A 259 -1.65 1.00 16.44
CA GLY A 259 -2.60 -0.09 16.24
C GLY A 259 -2.59 -0.69 14.83
N ILE A 260 -1.48 -0.63 14.09
CA ILE A 260 -1.40 -1.36 12.82
C ILE A 260 -1.41 -2.88 13.07
N ASP A 261 -1.97 -3.65 12.13
CA ASP A 261 -2.01 -5.12 12.20
C ASP A 261 -1.01 -5.76 11.22
N ILE A 262 -0.86 -5.18 10.03
CA ILE A 262 -0.01 -5.68 8.96
C ILE A 262 1.03 -4.64 8.58
N LEU A 263 2.29 -5.05 8.54
CA LEU A 263 3.39 -4.24 8.03
C LEU A 263 3.76 -4.66 6.62
N ASN A 264 3.79 -3.68 5.73
CA ASN A 264 4.24 -3.83 4.36
C ASN A 264 5.14 -2.65 3.95
N PRO A 265 6.12 -2.90 3.08
CA PRO A 265 6.73 -4.19 2.81
C PRO A 265 7.77 -4.59 3.85
N ILE A 266 8.25 -5.83 3.73
CA ILE A 266 9.51 -6.23 4.38
C ILE A 266 10.66 -6.04 3.41
N GLN A 267 11.19 -4.83 3.32
CA GLN A 267 12.34 -4.51 2.46
C GLN A 267 13.65 -4.88 3.16
N HIS A 268 13.95 -6.18 3.21
CA HIS A 268 15.01 -6.74 4.06
C HIS A 268 16.45 -6.31 3.71
N VAL A 269 16.65 -5.71 2.54
CA VAL A 269 17.94 -5.13 2.12
C VAL A 269 18.24 -3.80 2.84
N CYS A 270 17.23 -3.16 3.43
CA CYS A 270 17.42 -1.93 4.20
C CYS A 270 17.94 -2.21 5.61
N PRO A 271 18.79 -1.34 6.17
CA PRO A 271 19.26 -1.48 7.55
C PRO A 271 18.11 -1.62 8.54
N GLY A 272 18.23 -2.55 9.50
CA GLY A 272 17.21 -2.82 10.52
C GLY A 272 16.00 -3.63 10.04
N MET A 273 15.84 -3.85 8.73
CA MET A 273 14.68 -4.56 8.17
C MET A 273 14.93 -6.07 7.97
N ASP A 274 15.97 -6.63 8.59
CA ASP A 274 16.30 -8.05 8.46
C ASP A 274 15.12 -8.95 8.87
N ARG A 275 14.86 -9.98 8.07
CA ARG A 275 13.67 -10.84 8.22
C ARG A 275 13.63 -11.56 9.56
N ILE A 276 14.76 -12.07 10.03
CA ILE A 276 14.85 -12.81 11.29
C ILE A 276 14.64 -11.84 12.45
N HIS A 277 15.34 -10.71 12.45
CA HIS A 277 15.19 -9.66 13.46
C HIS A 277 13.73 -9.19 13.57
N LEU A 278 13.11 -8.81 12.46
CA LEU A 278 11.72 -8.34 12.46
C LEU A 278 10.77 -9.42 12.98
N LYS A 279 11.02 -10.67 12.61
CA LYS A 279 10.21 -11.80 13.07
C LYS A 279 10.32 -12.03 14.58
N GLU A 280 11.52 -11.99 15.12
CA GLU A 280 11.77 -12.14 16.55
C GLU A 280 11.17 -10.98 17.36
N MET A 281 11.31 -9.75 16.89
CA MET A 281 10.91 -8.55 17.63
C MET A 281 9.41 -8.23 17.53
N TYR A 282 8.79 -8.51 16.39
CA TYR A 282 7.45 -8.02 16.07
C TYR A 282 6.49 -9.09 15.57
N GLY A 283 6.95 -10.32 15.25
CA GLY A 283 6.15 -11.37 14.62
C GLY A 283 4.95 -11.88 15.43
N ASP A 284 4.95 -11.67 16.76
CA ASP A 284 3.80 -12.01 17.62
C ASP A 284 2.71 -10.91 17.62
N ARG A 285 3.06 -9.69 17.19
CA ARG A 285 2.17 -8.52 17.19
C ARG A 285 1.75 -8.09 15.79
N LEU A 286 2.57 -8.37 14.78
CA LEU A 286 2.32 -7.99 13.40
C LEU A 286 2.19 -9.22 12.50
N ILE A 287 1.41 -9.04 11.44
CA ILE A 287 1.47 -9.84 10.23
C ILE A 287 2.44 -9.15 9.27
N PHE A 288 3.23 -9.93 8.54
CA PHE A 288 4.13 -9.41 7.52
C PHE A 288 3.60 -9.65 6.12
N HIS A 289 3.75 -8.67 5.23
CA HIS A 289 3.42 -8.76 3.82
C HIS A 289 4.57 -8.23 2.96
N GLY A 290 4.89 -8.91 1.85
CA GLY A 290 6.03 -8.56 0.99
C GLY A 290 7.22 -9.49 1.24
N GLY A 291 8.45 -9.00 1.16
CA GLY A 291 9.65 -9.75 1.54
C GLY A 291 10.55 -10.16 0.37
N VAL A 292 9.96 -10.58 -0.76
CA VAL A 292 10.73 -11.03 -1.92
C VAL A 292 11.32 -9.83 -2.67
N ASP A 293 12.65 -9.79 -2.75
CA ASP A 293 13.39 -8.64 -3.28
C ASP A 293 13.01 -8.29 -4.72
N ASN A 294 12.65 -7.02 -4.90
CA ASN A 294 12.25 -6.41 -6.17
C ASN A 294 13.33 -5.48 -6.76
N GLN A 295 14.50 -5.34 -6.12
CA GLN A 295 15.62 -4.53 -6.60
C GLN A 295 16.72 -5.38 -7.24
N SER A 296 16.82 -6.67 -6.88
CA SER A 296 17.77 -7.61 -7.49
C SER A 296 17.11 -8.92 -7.91
N ALA A 297 16.55 -9.68 -6.97
CA ALA A 297 16.15 -11.07 -7.22
C ALA A 297 15.08 -11.19 -8.33
N LEU A 298 13.95 -10.48 -8.19
CA LEU A 298 12.88 -10.51 -9.19
C LEU A 298 13.30 -9.94 -10.56
N PRO A 299 13.82 -8.70 -10.66
CA PRO A 299 14.07 -8.09 -11.98
C PRO A 299 15.32 -8.65 -12.70
N PHE A 300 16.35 -9.09 -11.97
CA PHE A 300 17.66 -9.39 -12.56
C PHE A 300 18.20 -10.79 -12.23
N GLY A 301 17.60 -11.49 -11.26
CA GLY A 301 17.99 -12.86 -10.91
C GLY A 301 17.52 -13.90 -11.93
N SER A 302 18.02 -15.11 -11.78
CA SER A 302 17.45 -16.29 -12.43
C SER A 302 16.21 -16.78 -11.67
N PRO A 303 15.36 -17.63 -12.29
CA PRO A 303 14.26 -18.26 -11.57
C PRO A 303 14.72 -18.96 -10.29
N GLU A 304 15.92 -19.55 -10.26
CA GLU A 304 16.44 -20.22 -9.06
C GLU A 304 16.81 -19.23 -7.95
N ASP A 305 17.38 -18.08 -8.29
CA ASP A 305 17.66 -17.01 -7.32
C ASP A 305 16.37 -16.55 -6.64
N VAL A 306 15.28 -16.42 -7.42
CA VAL A 306 13.95 -16.09 -6.88
C VAL A 306 13.39 -17.20 -5.98
N ARG A 307 13.59 -18.49 -6.33
CA ARG A 307 13.16 -19.60 -5.46
C ARG A 307 13.92 -19.59 -4.13
N VAL A 308 15.23 -19.34 -4.17
CA VAL A 308 16.06 -19.22 -2.96
C VAL A 308 15.57 -18.07 -2.09
N GLU A 309 15.39 -16.89 -2.67
CA GLU A 309 14.93 -15.70 -1.95
C GLU A 309 13.52 -15.87 -1.36
N THR A 310 12.61 -16.47 -2.13
CA THR A 310 11.26 -16.80 -1.67
C THR A 310 11.30 -17.81 -0.52
N ARG A 311 12.12 -18.85 -0.62
CA ARG A 311 12.27 -19.86 0.45
C ARG A 311 12.82 -19.25 1.72
N GLU A 312 13.77 -18.33 1.63
CA GLU A 312 14.28 -17.62 2.80
C GLU A 312 13.19 -16.77 3.46
N CYS A 313 12.33 -16.10 2.69
CA CYS A 313 11.17 -15.40 3.25
C CYS A 313 10.20 -16.36 3.95
N LEU A 314 9.86 -17.49 3.33
CA LEU A 314 8.97 -18.50 3.92
C LEU A 314 9.54 -19.08 5.22
N ARG A 315 10.84 -19.38 5.24
CA ARG A 315 11.55 -19.92 6.41
C ARG A 315 11.63 -18.93 7.57
N THR A 316 11.80 -17.65 7.27
CA THR A 316 12.04 -16.60 8.27
C THR A 316 10.74 -15.92 8.69
N LEU A 317 10.11 -15.17 7.78
CA LEU A 317 8.87 -14.43 8.06
C LEU A 317 7.69 -15.38 8.30
N GLY A 318 7.68 -16.52 7.63
CA GLY A 318 6.64 -17.53 7.77
C GLY A 318 6.66 -18.33 9.07
N ASP A 319 7.81 -18.40 9.77
CA ASP A 319 7.94 -19.10 11.04
C ASP A 319 6.82 -18.70 12.02
N ARG A 320 6.22 -19.63 12.77
CA ARG A 320 5.12 -19.31 13.71
C ARG A 320 3.90 -18.58 13.08
N GLY A 321 3.70 -18.68 11.76
CA GLY A 321 2.58 -18.06 11.04
C GLY A 321 2.66 -16.54 10.92
N GLY A 322 1.62 -15.88 10.41
CA GLY A 322 1.58 -14.42 10.33
C GLY A 322 2.38 -13.79 9.19
N TYR A 323 2.41 -14.44 8.02
CA TYR A 323 3.11 -13.95 6.83
C TYR A 323 2.31 -14.20 5.56
N ILE A 324 2.28 -13.21 4.68
CA ILE A 324 1.73 -13.26 3.33
C ILE A 324 2.88 -12.94 2.37
N CYS A 325 3.24 -13.91 1.54
CA CYS A 325 4.36 -13.76 0.61
C CYS A 325 3.99 -12.85 -0.54
N CYS A 326 4.78 -11.81 -0.79
CA CYS A 326 4.62 -10.93 -1.95
C CYS A 326 6.00 -10.34 -2.32
N SER A 327 6.09 -9.69 -3.48
CA SER A 327 7.20 -8.80 -3.79
C SER A 327 7.28 -7.65 -2.78
N CYS A 328 8.49 -7.12 -2.54
CA CYS A 328 8.72 -5.97 -1.65
C CYS A 328 8.05 -4.68 -2.13
N HIS A 329 7.69 -4.55 -3.39
CA HIS A 329 6.83 -3.48 -3.90
C HIS A 329 6.16 -4.01 -5.17
N ASN A 330 5.48 -3.16 -5.93
CA ASN A 330 5.05 -3.47 -7.29
C ASN A 330 6.22 -4.03 -8.12
N VAL A 331 6.02 -5.23 -8.68
CA VAL A 331 6.88 -5.80 -9.73
C VAL A 331 6.84 -4.85 -10.92
N GLN A 332 8.02 -4.42 -11.36
CA GLN A 332 8.20 -3.39 -12.38
C GLN A 332 8.29 -3.99 -13.78
N ALA A 333 8.03 -3.16 -14.78
CA ALA A 333 8.19 -3.51 -16.19
C ALA A 333 9.60 -4.07 -16.47
N GLY A 334 9.67 -5.07 -17.35
CA GLY A 334 10.92 -5.77 -17.67
C GLY A 334 11.27 -6.94 -16.74
N THR A 335 10.55 -7.13 -15.64
CA THR A 335 10.71 -8.33 -14.81
C THR A 335 10.31 -9.59 -15.59
N PRO A 336 11.18 -10.61 -15.70
CA PRO A 336 10.86 -11.84 -16.43
C PRO A 336 9.66 -12.58 -15.82
N VAL A 337 8.75 -13.07 -16.67
CA VAL A 337 7.55 -13.79 -16.20
C VAL A 337 7.94 -15.07 -15.46
N GLU A 338 8.98 -15.76 -15.91
CA GLU A 338 9.53 -16.96 -15.25
C GLU A 338 9.99 -16.70 -13.81
N ASN A 339 10.43 -15.48 -13.49
CA ASN A 339 10.81 -15.09 -12.14
C ASN A 339 9.57 -14.92 -11.26
N ILE A 340 8.53 -14.28 -11.77
CA ILE A 340 7.23 -14.14 -11.08
C ILE A 340 6.62 -15.52 -10.80
N LEU A 341 6.63 -16.41 -11.80
CA LEU A 341 6.14 -17.78 -11.65
C LEU A 341 6.98 -18.58 -10.65
N ALA A 342 8.31 -18.42 -10.65
CA ALA A 342 9.18 -19.09 -9.69
C ALA A 342 8.86 -18.71 -8.23
N MET A 343 8.54 -17.45 -7.95
CA MET A 343 8.06 -17.01 -6.64
C MET A 343 6.76 -17.75 -6.26
N ILE A 344 5.74 -17.67 -7.11
CA ILE A 344 4.41 -18.28 -6.86
C ILE A 344 4.52 -19.79 -6.64
N GLU A 345 5.21 -20.48 -7.55
CA GLU A 345 5.38 -21.94 -7.48
C GLU A 345 6.12 -22.39 -6.22
N THR A 346 7.09 -21.60 -5.74
CA THR A 346 7.83 -21.90 -4.51
C THR A 346 6.91 -21.84 -3.30
N VAL A 347 6.06 -20.82 -3.19
CA VAL A 347 5.06 -20.73 -2.12
C VAL A 347 4.09 -21.91 -2.17
N HIS A 348 3.64 -22.31 -3.35
CA HIS A 348 2.73 -23.46 -3.49
C HIS A 348 3.36 -24.78 -3.07
N ARG A 349 4.65 -24.99 -3.37
CA ARG A 349 5.36 -26.25 -3.07
C ARG A 349 5.84 -26.35 -1.63
N GLU A 350 6.22 -25.23 -1.02
CA GLU A 350 6.96 -25.22 0.25
C GLU A 350 6.26 -24.43 1.37
N GLY A 351 5.27 -23.60 1.05
CA GLY A 351 4.62 -22.71 2.00
C GLY A 351 3.82 -23.42 3.10
N ASN A 352 3.54 -24.71 2.98
CA ASN A 352 2.89 -25.51 4.04
C ASN A 352 3.87 -26.04 5.10
N ARG A 353 5.18 -25.96 4.86
CA ARG A 353 6.21 -26.49 5.78
C ARG A 353 6.47 -25.59 6.99
N TRP A 354 5.98 -24.35 6.93
CA TRP A 354 6.33 -23.27 7.84
C TRP A 354 5.10 -22.70 8.59
N LEU A 355 3.97 -23.43 8.56
CA LEU A 355 2.72 -23.05 9.21
C LEU A 355 2.56 -23.63 10.62
#